data_AF-T2GEF1-F1
#
_entry.id   AF-T2GEF1-F1
#
_cell.length_a   1.000
_cell.length_b   1.000
_cell.length_c   1.000
_cell.angle_alpha   90.00
_cell.angle_beta   90.00
_cell.angle_gamma   90.00
#
_symmetry.space_group_name_H-M   'P 1'
#
loop_
_entity.id
_entity.type
_entity.pdbx_description
1 polymer ?
#
loop_
_entity_poly.entity_id
_entity_poly.type
_entity_poly.pdbx_seq_one_letter_code
_entity_poly.pdbx_strand_id
1 'polypeptide(L)'
;MNIPLLQWFATLPPEKQLLYAAGLTLPLLANFLAIWHAYKRQFNSPLEKVLWLGVGLFLPFLGGLPYWLIGAWRGRVPTAAASPPGSSPEATNLD
;
A
#
# COMPACT_ATOMS: atom_id res chain seq x y z
N MET A 1 -23.46 -11.40 -7.11
CA MET A 1 -22.08 -11.48 -7.66
C MET A 1 -21.14 -11.87 -6.53
N ASN A 2 -20.47 -13.02 -6.63
CA ASN A 2 -19.48 -13.45 -5.65
C ASN A 2 -18.10 -12.93 -6.10
N ILE A 3 -17.66 -11.81 -5.53
CA ILE A 3 -16.34 -11.22 -5.84
C ILE A 3 -15.42 -11.55 -4.66
N PRO A 4 -14.50 -12.52 -4.80
CA PRO A 4 -13.67 -13.02 -3.69
C PRO A 4 -12.80 -11.93 -3.05
N LEU A 5 -12.37 -10.94 -3.83
CA LEU A 5 -11.57 -9.81 -3.35
C LEU A 5 -12.34 -8.92 -2.36
N LEU A 6 -13.64 -8.70 -2.58
CA LEU A 6 -14.48 -7.90 -1.69
C LEU A 6 -14.74 -8.62 -0.37
N GLN A 7 -14.91 -9.95 -0.42
CA GLN A 7 -15.07 -10.78 0.76
C GLN A 7 -13.80 -10.74 1.62
N TRP A 8 -12.63 -10.93 1.01
CA TRP A 8 -11.36 -10.81 1.71
C TRP A 8 -11.18 -9.42 2.35
N PHE A 9 -11.50 -8.34 1.64
CA PHE A 9 -11.41 -6.99 2.20
C PHE A 9 -12.34 -6.79 3.40
N ALA A 10 -13.56 -7.32 3.34
CA ALA A 10 -14.53 -7.25 4.44
C ALA A 10 -14.06 -8.02 5.69
N THR A 11 -13.15 -9.00 5.56
CA THR A 11 -12.55 -9.69 6.71
C THR A 11 -11.45 -8.89 7.42
N LEU A 12 -10.94 -7.82 6.81
CA LEU A 12 -9.89 -7.01 7.42
C LEU A 12 -10.44 -6.14 8.56
N PRO A 13 -9.68 -5.92 9.64
CA PRO A 13 -10.02 -4.95 10.67
C PRO A 13 -10.30 -3.55 10.08
N PRO A 14 -11.26 -2.78 10.63
CA PRO A 14 -11.68 -1.49 10.08
C PRO A 14 -10.53 -0.49 9.91
N GLU A 15 -9.54 -0.51 10.80
CA GLU A 15 -8.37 0.36 10.71
C GLU A 15 -7.51 0.07 9.47
N LYS A 16 -7.40 -1.21 9.07
CA LYS A 16 -6.65 -1.61 7.87
C LYS A 16 -7.42 -1.24 6.60
N GLN A 17 -8.74 -1.39 6.62
CA GLN A 17 -9.60 -0.97 5.51
C GLN A 17 -9.43 0.53 5.24
N LEU A 18 -9.43 1.35 6.30
CA LEU A 18 -9.21 2.79 6.19
C LEU A 18 -7.83 3.13 5.62
N LEU A 19 -6.78 2.44 6.07
CA LEU A 19 -5.42 2.64 5.54
C LEU A 19 -5.34 2.32 4.04
N TYR A 20 -5.94 1.21 3.59
CA TYR A 20 -5.98 0.88 2.17
C TYR A 20 -6.83 1.87 1.37
N ALA A 21 -7.99 2.25 1.89
CA ALA A 21 -8.85 3.25 1.26
C ALA A 21 -8.13 4.60 1.11
N ALA A 22 -7.47 5.08 2.16
CA ALA A 22 -6.68 6.31 2.13
C ALA A 22 -5.49 6.18 1.17
N GLY A 23 -4.76 5.06 1.21
CA GLY A 23 -3.62 4.78 0.35
C GLY A 23 -3.96 4.72 -1.14
N LEU A 24 -5.19 4.31 -1.48
CA LEU A 24 -5.69 4.33 -2.86
C LEU A 24 -6.30 5.68 -3.24
N THR A 25 -7.01 6.33 -2.32
CA THR A 25 -7.76 7.57 -2.59
C THR A 25 -6.84 8.78 -2.72
N LEU A 26 -5.80 8.88 -1.90
CA LEU A 26 -4.83 9.99 -1.94
C LEU A 26 -4.12 10.14 -3.31
N PRO A 27 -3.49 9.10 -3.88
CA PRO A 27 -2.88 9.21 -5.21
C PRO A 27 -3.92 9.43 -6.30
N LEU A 28 -5.12 8.86 -6.17
CA LEU A 28 -6.21 9.08 -7.11
C LEU A 28 -6.67 10.56 -7.13
N LEU A 29 -6.82 11.18 -5.96
CA LEU A 29 -7.12 12.60 -5.81
C LEU A 29 -6.02 13.48 -6.40
N ALA A 30 -4.75 13.16 -6.13
CA ALA A 30 -3.62 13.91 -6.68
C ALA A 30 -3.59 13.84 -8.22
N ASN A 31 -3.84 12.66 -8.80
CA ASN A 31 -3.96 12.49 -10.26
C ASN A 31 -5.11 13.34 -10.83
N PHE A 32 -6.26 13.34 -10.17
CA PHE A 32 -7.41 14.14 -10.60
C PHE A 32 -7.13 15.64 -10.55
N LEU A 33 -6.51 16.13 -9.46
CA LEU A 33 -6.12 17.54 -9.32
C LEU A 33 -5.11 17.97 -10.38
N ALA A 34 -4.16 17.09 -10.74
CA ALA A 34 -3.19 17.34 -11.80
C ALA A 34 -3.88 17.52 -13.16
N ILE A 35 -4.85 16.65 -13.50
CA ILE A 35 -5.63 16.75 -14.74
C ILE A 35 -6.49 18.02 -14.74
N TRP A 36 -7.17 18.30 -13.63
CA TRP A 36 -7.98 19.52 -13.47
C TRP A 36 -7.14 20.79 -13.67
N HIS A 37 -5.96 20.83 -13.05
CA HIS A 37 -5.02 21.94 -13.18
C HIS A 37 -4.54 22.09 -14.63
N ALA A 38 -4.17 20.98 -15.28
CA ALA A 38 -3.77 20.97 -16.67
C ALA A 38 -4.89 21.41 -17.62
N TYR A 39 -6.15 21.16 -17.27
CA TYR A 39 -7.31 21.60 -18.03
C TYR A 39 -7.60 23.10 -17.85
N LYS A 40 -7.50 23.62 -16.62
CA LYS A 40 -7.78 25.03 -16.30
C LYS A 40 -6.69 26.00 -16.71
N ARG A 41 -5.44 25.55 -16.82
CA ARG A 41 -4.30 26.41 -17.19
C ARG A 41 -3.95 26.29 -18.67
N GLN A 42 -3.63 27.43 -19.27
CA GLN A 42 -2.92 27.46 -20.53
C GLN A 42 -1.42 27.41 -20.25
N PHE A 43 -0.72 26.61 -21.05
CA PHE A 43 0.73 26.47 -20.98
C PHE A 43 1.33 27.08 -22.23
N ASN A 44 2.51 27.68 -22.12
CA ASN A 44 3.19 28.29 -23.26
C ASN A 44 3.64 27.25 -24.29
N SER A 45 3.88 26.01 -23.87
CA SER A 45 4.16 24.90 -24.79
C SER A 45 3.37 23.63 -24.45
N PRO A 46 3.03 22.80 -25.45
CA PRO A 46 2.42 21.49 -25.22
C PRO A 46 3.29 20.56 -24.36
N LEU A 47 4.62 20.64 -24.51
CA LEU A 47 5.56 19.81 -23.76
C LEU A 47 5.53 20.13 -22.26
N GLU A 48 5.46 21.41 -21.91
CA GLU A 48 5.37 21.86 -20.53
C GLU A 48 4.12 21.32 -19.84
N LYS A 49 2.98 21.32 -20.54
CA LYS A 49 1.73 20.73 -20.05
C LYS A 49 1.88 19.23 -19.74
N VAL A 50 2.54 18.49 -20.63
CA VAL A 50 2.78 17.04 -20.45
C VAL A 50 3.73 16.78 -19.28
N LEU A 51 4.78 17.59 -19.11
CA LEU A 51 5.68 17.49 -17.97
C LEU A 51 4.95 17.71 -16.65
N TRP A 52 4.12 18.75 -16.55
CA TRP A 52 3.34 19.01 -15.33
C TRP A 52 2.31 17.92 -15.03
N LEU A 53 1.67 17.37 -16.07
CA LEU A 53 0.81 16.19 -15.92
C LEU A 53 1.61 14.98 -15.41
N GLY A 54 2.78 14.71 -15.98
CA GLY A 54 3.67 13.63 -15.57
C GLY A 54 4.11 13.78 -14.12
N VAL A 55 4.57 14.98 -13.72
CA VAL A 55 4.92 15.28 -12.33
C VAL A 55 3.72 15.03 -11.41
N GLY A 56 2.53 15.53 -11.75
CA GLY A 56 1.31 15.30 -10.97
C GLY A 56 0.90 13.83 -10.86
N LEU A 57 1.21 13.01 -11.87
CA LEU A 57 0.94 11.58 -11.89
C LEU A 57 1.95 10.75 -11.08
N PHE A 58 3.23 11.12 -11.12
CA PHE A 58 4.32 10.34 -10.50
C PHE A 58 4.65 10.78 -9.07
N LEU A 59 4.39 12.04 -8.72
CA LEU A 59 4.63 12.57 -7.37
C LEU A 59 3.95 11.77 -6.25
N PRO A 60 2.70 11.26 -6.40
CA PRO A 60 2.06 10.46 -5.37
C PRO A 60 2.77 9.13 -5.10
N PHE A 61 3.45 8.57 -6.10
CA PHE A 61 4.20 7.32 -5.98
C PHE A 61 5.60 7.53 -5.38
N LEU A 62 6.17 8.73 -5.52
CA LEU A 62 7.46 9.10 -4.93
C LEU A 62 7.44 9.12 -3.40
N GLY A 63 6.28 9.31 -2.75
CA GLY A 63 6.16 9.29 -1.29
C GLY A 63 6.29 7.89 -0.66
N GLY A 64 5.92 6.82 -1.38
CA GLY A 64 6.01 5.44 -0.90
C GLY A 64 7.41 4.83 -1.04
N LEU A 65 8.21 5.33 -2.00
CA LEU A 65 9.57 4.87 -2.29
C LEU A 65 10.53 4.97 -1.08
N PRO A 66 10.59 6.10 -0.35
CA PRO A 66 11.40 6.21 0.86
C PRO A 66 11.00 5.20 1.95
N TYR A 67 9.70 4.93 2.13
CA TYR A 67 9.22 3.95 3.10
C TYR A 67 9.59 2.53 2.70
N TRP A 68 9.51 2.19 1.41
CA TRP A 68 9.95 0.89 0.93
C TRP A 68 11.46 0.69 1.13
N LEU A 69 12.27 1.71 0.83
CA LEU A 69 13.73 1.66 1.00
C LEU A 69 14.16 1.56 2.48
N ILE A 70 13.52 2.28 3.39
CA ILE A 70 13.91 2.34 4.81
C ILE A 70 13.18 1.29 5.67
N GLY A 71 11.89 1.09 5.43
CA GLY A 71 11.03 0.19 6.19
C GLY A 71 11.30 -1.29 5.92
N ALA A 72 11.62 -1.65 4.67
CA ALA A 72 11.97 -3.03 4.32
C ALA A 72 13.25 -3.51 5.03
N TRP A 73 14.16 -2.61 5.38
CA TRP A 73 15.39 -2.93 6.12
C TRP A 73 15.18 -3.10 7.62
N ARG A 74 14.06 -2.63 8.18
CA ARG A 74 13.76 -2.67 9.63
C ARG A 74 12.68 -3.68 10.02
N GLY A 75 11.84 -4.11 9.07
CA GLY A 75 10.79 -5.10 9.31
C GLY A 75 11.39 -6.48 9.58
N ARG A 76 11.23 -7.00 10.79
CA ARG A 76 11.50 -8.43 11.07
C ARG A 76 10.22 -9.21 10.76
N VAL A 77 10.33 -10.24 9.93
CA VAL A 77 9.26 -11.24 9.82
C VAL A 77 9.13 -11.87 11.21
N PRO A 78 7.92 -11.94 11.81
CA PRO A 78 7.73 -12.70 13.04
C PRO A 78 8.10 -14.15 12.75
N THR A 79 9.30 -14.54 13.19
CA THR A 79 9.73 -15.94 13.09
C THR A 79 8.73 -16.74 13.91
N ALA A 80 7.98 -17.63 13.25
CA ALA A 80 7.06 -18.59 13.87
C ALA A 80 7.82 -19.69 14.66
N ALA A 81 8.84 -19.30 15.44
CA ALA A 81 9.74 -20.19 16.14
C ALA A 81 10.11 -19.64 17.53
N ALA A 82 9.10 -19.19 18.28
CA ALA A 82 9.15 -19.28 19.73
C ALA A 82 8.18 -20.38 20.17
N SER A 83 8.32 -21.57 19.59
CA SER A 83 7.80 -22.78 20.24
C SER A 83 8.49 -22.87 21.62
N PRO A 84 7.76 -23.06 22.73
CA PRO A 84 8.36 -23.20 24.04
C PRO A 84 9.42 -24.31 24.00
N PRO A 85 10.59 -24.16 24.64
CA PRO A 85 11.54 -25.26 24.76
C PRO A 85 10.89 -26.32 25.65
N GLY A 86 10.20 -27.30 25.06
CA GLY A 86 9.54 -28.35 25.83
C GLY A 86 8.47 -29.20 25.14
N SER A 87 8.05 -28.92 23.90
CA SER A 87 7.14 -29.83 23.18
C SER A 87 7.91 -30.97 22.48
N SER A 88 8.55 -31.83 23.27
CA SER A 88 8.96 -33.15 22.78
C SER A 88 7.71 -34.02 22.62
N PRO A 89 7.52 -34.74 21.49
CA PRO A 89 6.42 -35.70 21.33
C PRO A 89 6.65 -37.02 22.09
N GLU A 90 7.31 -36.97 23.25
CA GLU A 90 7.84 -38.14 23.98
C GLU A 90 7.09 -38.37 25.31
N ALA A 91 5.76 -38.43 25.26
CA ALA A 91 4.94 -38.84 26.41
C ALA A 91 3.66 -39.59 25.98
N THR A 92 3.72 -40.35 24.89
CA THR A 92 2.58 -41.15 24.39
C THR A 92 2.91 -42.65 24.29
N ASN A 93 4.00 -43.13 24.90
CA ASN A 93 4.25 -44.57 25.03
C ASN A 93 5.02 -44.86 26.30
N LEU A 94 4.37 -44.84 27.46
CA LEU A 94 4.63 -45.76 28.57
C LEU A 94 3.38 -45.73 29.48
N ASP A 95 2.81 -46.92 29.65
CA ASP A 95 1.68 -47.34 30.51
C ASP A 95 0.25 -47.25 29.94
#